data_AF-A0A8S9ZWR8-F1
#
_entry.id   AF-A0A8S9ZWR8-F1
#
_cell.length_a   1.000
_cell.length_b   1.000
_cell.length_c   1.000
_cell.angle_alpha   90.00
_cell.angle_beta   90.00
_cell.angle_gamma   90.00
#
_symmetry.space_group_name_H-M   'P 1'
#
loop_
_entity.id
_entity.type
_entity.pdbx_description
1 polymer ?
#
loop_
_entity_poly.entity_id
_entity_poly.type
_entity_poly.pdbx_seq_one_letter_code
_entity_poly.pdbx_strand_id
1 'polypeptide(L)'
;MKTLRVFTLLIFIFICLLAIFVLNAHSADKKIIVRYGNKTFDITSFVPHHPGGPLVLKHANGLDVTDYLAGLKSINLPEEGNRKVHHHHGPGAFHVLQSLEIKIKFKLNIFLIK
;
A
#
# COMPACT_ATOMS: atom_id res chain seq x y z
N MET A 1 -44.53 -25.66 -5.66
CA MET A 1 -44.12 -24.67 -4.63
C MET A 1 -42.79 -24.97 -3.92
N LYS A 2 -42.34 -26.24 -3.78
CA LYS A 2 -41.06 -26.56 -3.11
C LYS A 2 -39.82 -26.25 -3.97
N THR A 3 -39.89 -26.47 -5.27
CA THR A 3 -38.81 -26.21 -6.25
C THR A 3 -38.44 -24.74 -6.38
N LEU A 4 -39.44 -23.84 -6.39
CA LEU A 4 -39.20 -22.39 -6.42
C LEU A 4 -38.42 -21.90 -5.19
N ARG A 5 -38.71 -22.44 -4.00
CA ARG A 5 -38.01 -22.09 -2.75
C ARG A 5 -36.56 -22.57 -2.73
N VAL A 6 -36.28 -23.74 -3.30
CA VAL A 6 -34.90 -24.26 -3.43
C VAL A 6 -34.09 -23.39 -4.39
N PHE A 7 -34.67 -22.98 -5.51
CA PHE A 7 -33.99 -22.13 -6.49
C PHE A 7 -33.66 -20.75 -5.91
N THR A 8 -34.58 -20.14 -5.17
CA THR A 8 -34.33 -18.86 -4.48
C THR A 8 -33.23 -18.99 -3.43
N LEU A 9 -33.19 -20.09 -2.68
CA LEU A 9 -32.14 -20.34 -1.69
C LEU A 9 -30.76 -20.50 -2.33
N LEU A 10 -30.67 -21.21 -3.45
CA LEU A 10 -29.42 -21.40 -4.19
C LEU A 10 -28.87 -20.08 -4.75
N ILE A 11 -29.74 -19.22 -5.31
CA ILE A 11 -29.36 -17.88 -5.77
C ILE A 11 -28.83 -17.05 -4.60
N PHE A 12 -29.51 -17.08 -3.45
CA PHE A 12 -29.08 -16.34 -2.27
C PHE A 12 -27.71 -16.80 -1.77
N ILE A 13 -27.48 -18.11 -1.70
CA ILE A 13 -26.18 -18.68 -1.34
C ILE A 13 -25.09 -18.23 -2.33
N PHE A 14 -25.37 -18.27 -3.64
CA PHE A 14 -24.42 -17.83 -4.65
C PHE A 14 -24.07 -16.34 -4.51
N ILE A 15 -25.06 -15.48 -4.29
CA ILE A 15 -24.85 -14.04 -4.04
C ILE A 15 -24.01 -13.83 -2.77
N CYS A 16 -24.29 -14.55 -1.69
CA CYS A 16 -23.51 -14.46 -0.46
C CYS A 16 -22.06 -14.91 -0.68
N LEU A 17 -21.84 -16.01 -1.40
CA LEU A 17 -20.49 -16.50 -1.72
C LEU A 17 -19.74 -15.50 -2.60
N LEU A 18 -20.40 -14.90 -3.59
CA LEU A 18 -19.82 -13.86 -4.44
C LEU A 18 -19.46 -12.61 -3.62
N ALA A 19 -20.32 -12.18 -2.69
CA ALA A 19 -20.06 -11.05 -1.81
C ALA A 19 -18.87 -11.30 -0.87
N ILE A 20 -18.77 -12.50 -0.28
CA ILE A 20 -17.64 -12.90 0.56
C ILE A 20 -16.34 -12.94 -0.26
N PHE A 21 -16.38 -13.42 -1.51
CA PHE A 21 -15.23 -13.40 -2.41
C PHE A 21 -14.76 -11.97 -2.70
N VAL A 22 -15.68 -11.07 -3.04
CA VAL A 22 -15.36 -9.64 -3.29
C VAL A 22 -14.80 -8.96 -2.04
N LEU A 23 -15.37 -9.22 -0.86
CA LEU A 23 -14.87 -8.68 0.41
C LEU A 23 -13.47 -9.20 0.75
N ASN A 24 -13.18 -10.48 0.52
CA ASN A 24 -11.85 -11.05 0.75
C ASN A 24 -10.81 -10.59 -0.29
N ALA A 25 -11.23 -10.27 -1.52
CA ALA A 25 -10.38 -9.64 -2.52
C ALA A 25 -10.02 -8.17 -2.16
N HIS A 26 -10.72 -7.58 -1.18
CA HIS A 26 -10.44 -6.26 -0.60
C HIS A 26 -10.05 -6.41 0.89
N SER A 27 -9.21 -7.39 1.23
CA SER A 27 -8.49 -7.33 2.51
C SER A 27 -7.74 -5.99 2.54
N ALA A 28 -7.98 -5.15 3.55
CA ALA A 28 -7.32 -3.85 3.67
C ALA A 28 -5.83 -4.00 3.37
N ASP A 29 -5.36 -3.44 2.25
CA ASP A 29 -3.98 -3.61 1.82
C ASP A 29 -3.06 -3.25 2.99
N LYS A 30 -2.18 -4.18 3.36
CA LYS A 30 -1.22 -3.94 4.43
C LYS A 30 -0.45 -2.69 4.07
N LYS A 31 -0.63 -1.62 4.86
CA LYS A 31 0.01 -0.34 4.60
C LYS A 31 1.51 -0.50 4.47
N ILE A 32 2.05 0.12 3.43
CA ILE A 32 3.49 0.24 3.24
C ILE A 32 3.86 1.68 3.52
N ILE A 33 4.50 1.89 4.67
CA ILE A 33 4.91 3.19 5.17
C ILE A 33 6.41 3.29 5.07
N VAL A 34 6.91 4.40 4.53
CA VAL A 34 8.36 4.68 4.49
C VAL A 34 8.63 6.07 5.04
N ARG A 35 9.89 6.30 5.42
CA ARG A 35 10.38 7.62 5.81
C ARG A 35 11.37 8.15 4.78
N TYR A 36 11.39 9.46 4.59
CA TYR A 36 12.44 10.15 3.85
C TYR A 36 12.79 11.41 4.64
N GLY A 37 13.93 11.37 5.31
CA GLY A 37 14.30 12.31 6.37
C GLY A 37 13.26 12.35 7.50
N ASN A 38 12.67 13.53 7.71
CA ASN A 38 11.70 13.77 8.79
C ASN A 38 10.24 13.61 8.37
N LYS A 39 9.98 13.16 7.14
CA LYS A 39 8.64 12.98 6.59
C LYS A 39 8.29 11.50 6.49
N THR A 40 6.99 11.22 6.57
CA THR A 40 6.42 9.87 6.50
C THR A 40 5.44 9.79 5.34
N PHE A 41 5.49 8.67 4.61
CA PHE A 41 4.77 8.50 3.35
C PHE A 41 4.00 7.18 3.37
N ASP A 42 2.74 7.20 2.93
CA ASP A 42 1.93 6.00 2.70
C ASP A 42 2.02 5.64 1.21
N ILE A 43 2.91 4.71 0.88
CA ILE A 43 3.21 4.36 -0.51
C ILE A 43 2.38 3.18 -1.02
N THR A 44 1.36 2.75 -0.26
CA THR A 44 0.54 1.57 -0.53
C THR A 44 -0.05 1.59 -1.95
N SER A 45 -0.58 2.73 -2.39
CA SER A 45 -1.16 2.89 -3.73
C SER A 45 -0.13 2.82 -4.87
N PHE A 46 1.15 3.07 -4.57
CA PHE A 46 2.21 3.03 -5.57
C PHE A 46 2.87 1.65 -5.69
N VAL A 47 2.65 0.74 -4.74
CA VAL A 47 3.22 -0.61 -4.72
C VAL A 47 3.09 -1.37 -6.05
N PRO A 48 1.92 -1.45 -6.71
CA PRO A 48 1.80 -2.18 -7.97
C PRO A 48 2.47 -1.49 -9.16
N HIS A 49 2.88 -0.22 -9.03
CA HIS A 49 3.42 0.61 -10.11
C HIS A 49 4.95 0.77 -10.04
N HIS A 50 5.60 0.25 -9.00
CA HIS A 50 7.03 0.41 -8.82
C HIS A 50 7.82 -0.42 -9.86
N PRO A 51 8.70 0.18 -10.69
CA PRO A 51 9.42 -0.52 -11.75
C PRO A 51 10.31 -1.68 -11.26
N GLY A 52 10.81 -1.61 -10.02
CA GLY A 52 11.60 -2.68 -9.41
C GLY A 52 10.77 -3.86 -8.87
N GLY A 53 9.45 -3.77 -8.97
CA GLY A 53 8.48 -4.73 -8.46
C GLY A 53 7.96 -4.40 -7.04
N PRO A 54 6.83 -5.00 -6.64
CA PRO A 54 6.19 -4.73 -5.35
C PRO A 54 6.98 -5.27 -4.15
N LEU A 55 7.76 -6.34 -4.33
CA LEU A 55 8.56 -6.93 -3.25
C LEU A 55 9.61 -5.95 -2.70
N VAL A 56 10.17 -5.09 -3.55
CA VAL A 56 11.12 -4.05 -3.13
C VAL A 56 10.49 -3.13 -2.10
N LEU A 57 9.26 -2.66 -2.35
CA LEU A 57 8.57 -1.75 -1.44
C LEU A 57 8.04 -2.47 -0.19
N LYS A 58 7.69 -3.75 -0.30
CA LYS A 58 7.35 -4.58 0.87
C LYS A 58 8.52 -4.74 1.84
N HIS A 59 9.73 -4.97 1.33
CA HIS A 59 10.95 -5.03 2.14
C HIS A 59 11.40 -3.65 2.65
N ALA A 60 11.04 -2.58 1.96
CA ALA A 60 11.30 -1.21 2.42
C ALA A 60 10.31 -0.72 3.51
N ASN A 61 9.26 -1.46 3.82
CA ASN A 61 8.23 -1.04 4.77
C ASN A 61 8.82 -0.78 6.16
N GLY A 62 8.57 0.40 6.70
CA GLY A 62 9.08 0.89 7.98
C GLY A 62 10.48 1.51 7.93
N LEU A 63 11.17 1.46 6.78
CA LEU A 63 12.53 1.98 6.65
C LEU A 63 12.57 3.46 6.29
N ASP A 64 13.70 4.09 6.60
CA ASP A 64 14.11 5.35 5.97
C ASP A 64 14.75 5.04 4.61
N VAL A 65 14.11 5.51 3.53
CA VAL A 65 14.49 5.23 2.15
C VAL A 65 15.48 6.24 1.57
N THR A 66 15.99 7.19 2.37
CA THR A 66 16.91 8.24 1.90
C THR A 66 18.13 7.66 1.16
N ASP A 67 18.85 6.74 1.78
CA ASP A 67 20.03 6.11 1.17
C ASP A 67 19.66 5.16 0.02
N TYR A 68 18.47 4.58 0.04
CA TYR A 68 18.02 3.68 -1.01
C TYR A 68 17.69 4.45 -2.29
N LEU A 69 17.03 5.61 -2.16
CA LEU A 69 16.73 6.50 -3.28
C LEU A 69 18.01 7.11 -3.86
N ALA A 70 18.98 7.44 -3.01
CA ALA A 70 20.28 7.94 -3.42
C ALA A 70 21.15 6.88 -4.11
N GLY A 71 20.78 5.61 -4.06
CA GLY A 71 21.61 4.52 -4.56
C GLY A 71 22.84 4.29 -3.69
N LEU A 72 22.73 4.43 -2.37
CA LEU A 72 23.79 4.13 -1.39
C LEU A 72 23.52 2.83 -0.62
N LYS A 73 22.23 2.44 -0.51
CA LYS A 73 21.80 1.16 0.07
C LYS A 73 21.01 0.33 -0.93
N SER A 74 21.03 -0.97 -0.70
CA SER A 74 20.33 -1.97 -1.51
C SER A 74 19.26 -2.68 -0.72
N ILE A 75 18.17 -3.05 -1.38
CA ILE A 75 17.20 -4.01 -0.86
C ILE A 75 17.61 -5.41 -1.34
N ASN A 76 17.69 -6.36 -0.41
CA ASN A 76 17.94 -7.77 -0.72
C ASN A 76 16.61 -8.51 -0.74
N LEU A 77 16.35 -9.27 -1.79
CA LEU A 77 15.13 -10.04 -2.00
C LEU A 77 15.45 -11.53 -1.96
N PRO A 78 15.42 -12.17 -0.77
CA PRO A 78 15.72 -13.59 -0.64
C PRO A 78 14.72 -14.46 -1.40
N GLU A 79 13.47 -14.01 -1.56
CA GLU A 79 12.44 -14.75 -2.30
C GLU A 79 12.70 -14.78 -3.82
N GLU A 80 13.54 -13.88 -4.33
CA GLU A 80 13.92 -13.80 -5.75
C GLU A 80 15.38 -14.22 -5.95
N GLY A 81 15.79 -15.32 -5.31
CA GLY A 81 17.15 -15.87 -5.46
C GLY A 81 18.23 -14.94 -4.92
N ASN A 82 17.94 -14.18 -3.86
CA ASN A 82 18.80 -13.15 -3.30
C ASN A 82 19.11 -11.98 -4.27
N ARG A 83 18.17 -11.63 -5.17
CA ARG A 83 18.31 -10.45 -6.01
C ARG A 83 18.58 -9.22 -5.14
N LYS A 84 19.61 -8.46 -5.49
CA LYS A 84 19.97 -7.20 -4.86
C LYS A 84 19.52 -6.05 -5.74
N VAL A 85 18.64 -5.19 -5.22
CA VAL A 85 18.11 -4.02 -5.93
C VAL A 85 18.83 -2.78 -5.42
N HIS A 86 19.55 -2.12 -6.33
CA HIS A 86 20.39 -0.97 -6.03
C HIS A 86 20.52 -0.09 -7.27
N HIS A 87 19.96 1.12 -7.20
CA HIS A 87 20.07 2.11 -8.26
C HIS A 87 19.81 3.50 -7.71
N HIS A 88 20.36 4.50 -8.40
CA HIS A 88 20.07 5.90 -8.12
C HIS A 88 18.73 6.30 -8.76
N HIS A 89 17.86 6.96 -8.00
CA HIS A 89 16.59 7.45 -8.52
C HIS A 89 16.72 8.88 -9.03
N GLY A 90 16.12 9.16 -10.19
CA GLY A 90 16.00 10.53 -10.72
C GLY A 90 14.89 11.35 -10.04
N PRO A 91 14.77 12.65 -10.36
CA PRO A 91 13.80 13.58 -9.76
C PRO A 91 12.34 13.09 -9.77
N GLY A 92 11.93 12.36 -10.81
CA GLY A 92 10.57 11.83 -10.94
C GLY A 92 10.17 10.91 -9.78
N ALA A 93 11.09 10.12 -9.24
CA ALA A 93 10.80 9.26 -8.09
C ALA A 93 10.52 10.08 -6.82
N PHE A 94 11.25 11.18 -6.63
CA PHE A 94 11.03 12.09 -5.51
C PHE A 94 9.68 12.79 -5.61
N HIS A 95 9.26 13.19 -6.82
CA HIS A 95 7.91 13.76 -7.02
C HIS A 95 6.81 12.75 -6.69
N VAL A 96 6.96 11.49 -7.13
CA VAL A 96 6.02 10.41 -6.75
C VAL A 96 5.97 10.26 -5.24
N LEU A 97 7.12 10.15 -4.57
CA LEU A 97 7.16 10.03 -3.11
C LEU A 97 6.50 11.22 -2.41
N GLN A 98 6.83 12.45 -2.81
CA GLN A 98 6.25 13.67 -2.23
C GLN A 98 4.72 13.74 -2.37
N SER A 99 4.17 13.21 -3.46
CA SER A 99 2.71 13.14 -3.65
C SER A 99 2.00 12.23 -2.65
N LEU A 100 2.74 11.36 -1.95
CA LEU A 100 2.24 10.35 -1.02
C LEU A 100 2.52 10.72 0.45
N GLU A 101 2.93 11.97 0.72
CA GLU A 101 3.24 12.44 2.06
C GLU A 101 2.00 12.43 2.97
N ILE A 102 2.14 11.85 4.17
CA ILE A 102 1.10 11.91 5.19
C ILE A 102 1.16 13.29 5.86
N LYS A 103 0.24 14.17 5.48
CA LYS A 103 0.11 15.49 6.08
C LYS A 103 -0.75 15.43 7.34
N ILE A 104 -0.14 15.58 8.51
CA ILE A 104 -0.88 15.73 9.77
C ILE A 104 -1.57 17.10 9.75
N LYS A 105 -2.89 17.12 9.54
CA LYS A 105 -3.69 18.34 9.73
C LYS A 105 -4.00 18.49 11.21
N PHE A 106 -3.29 19.39 11.89
CA PHE A 106 -3.73 19.87 13.20
C PHE A 106 -4.98 20.72 13.00
N LYS A 107 -6.15 20.19 13.39
CA LYS A 107 -7.38 20.95 13.48
C LYS A 107 -7.36 21.70 14.81
N LEU A 108 -6.81 22.91 14.83
CA LEU A 108 -6.86 23.77 16.00
C LEU A 108 -8.30 24.29 16.14
N ASN A 109 -9.12 23.59 16.92
CA ASN A 109 -10.40 24.11 17.39
C ASN A 109 -10.08 25.21 18.43
N ILE A 110 -9.87 26.44 17.96
CA ILE A 110 -9.97 27.61 18.83
C ILE A 110 -11.46 27.75 19.16
N PHE A 111 -11.87 27.13 20.26
CA PHE A 111 -13.11 27.51 20.91
C PHE A 111 -12.94 28.95 21.40
N LEU A 112 -13.83 29.82 20.92
CA LEU A 112 -14.03 31.17 21.41
C LEU A 112 -14.02 31.17 22.95
N ILE A 113 -13.02 31.83 23.53
CA ILE A 113 -13.14 32.35 24.89
C ILE A 113 -13.98 33.61 24.77
N LYS A 114 -15.09 33.58 25.51
CA LYS A 114 -16.16 34.59 25.62
C LYS A 114 -15.65 36.01 25.84
#